data_AF-A0A3D5S3I0-F1
#
_entry.id   AF-A0A3D5S3I0-F1
#
_cell.length_a   1.000
_cell.length_b   1.000
_cell.length_c   1.000
_cell.angle_alpha   90.00
_cell.angle_beta   90.00
_cell.angle_gamma   90.00
#
_symmetry.space_group_name_H-M   'P 1'
#
loop_
_entity.id
_entity.type
_entity.pdbx_description
1 polymer ?
#
loop_
_entity_poly.entity_id
_entity_poly.type
_entity_poly.pdbx_seq_one_letter_code
_entity_poly.pdbx_strand_id
1 'polypeptide(L)'
;MKKLAFAFILGAAVFACGEEETTIIDSSMPQGTFSVSAMGTIVEQNDTGSAGTVEVGTDSEGTSFLKFDDDFMTNLGTGTVTVFLSTTSDDLKEVFSPGTGNTEVILVGVVSQNGEQYFKLASSVASKYDNVVLWCASAGIPFGYAEIQ
;
A
#
# COMPACT_ATOMS: atom_id res chain seq x y z
N MET A 1 72.88 2.22 43.91
CA MET A 1 71.90 1.19 44.33
C MET A 1 70.56 1.59 43.71
N LYS A 2 70.08 0.87 42.67
CA LYS A 2 68.94 -0.07 42.74
C LYS A 2 67.65 0.66 43.23
N LYS A 3 66.55 0.82 42.49
CA LYS A 3 65.95 -0.05 41.46
C LYS A 3 64.99 0.76 40.54
N LEU A 4 64.97 0.37 39.26
CA LEU A 4 63.89 0.61 38.29
C LEU A 4 62.57 0.01 38.81
N ALA A 5 61.45 0.70 38.57
CA ALA A 5 60.13 0.08 38.48
C ALA A 5 59.37 0.73 37.31
N PHE A 6 59.41 0.05 36.16
CA PHE A 6 58.66 0.37 34.95
C PHE A 6 57.32 -0.37 35.07
N ALA A 7 56.21 0.35 35.22
CA ALA A 7 54.88 -0.24 35.25
C ALA A 7 54.30 -0.24 33.83
N PHE A 8 54.17 -1.44 33.25
CA PHE A 8 53.56 -1.68 31.95
C PHE A 8 52.05 -1.85 32.15
N ILE A 9 51.26 -0.83 31.83
CA ILE A 9 49.79 -0.92 31.84
C ILE A 9 49.37 -1.54 30.52
N LEU A 10 48.97 -2.81 30.57
CA LEU A 10 48.42 -3.57 29.45
C LEU A 10 46.98 -3.08 29.20
N GLY A 11 46.80 -2.24 28.18
CA GLY A 11 45.49 -1.80 27.72
C GLY A 11 44.78 -2.91 26.96
N ALA A 12 43.75 -3.52 27.57
CA ALA A 12 42.85 -4.44 26.88
C ALA A 12 41.90 -3.64 25.98
N ALA A 13 42.14 -3.69 24.67
CA ALA A 13 41.18 -3.21 23.68
C ALA A 13 40.02 -4.21 23.61
N VAL A 14 38.91 -3.88 24.27
CA VAL A 14 37.64 -4.58 24.10
C VAL A 14 37.09 -4.18 22.74
N PHE A 15 37.35 -5.00 21.71
CA PHE A 15 36.60 -4.96 20.47
C PHE A 15 35.19 -5.48 20.79
N ALA A 16 34.28 -4.56 21.10
CA ALA A 16 32.85 -4.84 21.08
C ALA A 16 32.45 -5.06 19.61
N CYS A 17 32.56 -6.31 19.17
CA CYS A 17 31.96 -6.77 17.93
C CYS A 17 30.45 -6.77 18.16
N GLY A 18 29.79 -5.65 17.84
CA GLY A 18 28.34 -5.60 17.80
C GLY A 18 27.85 -6.56 16.74
N GLU A 19 27.00 -7.51 17.13
CA GLU A 19 26.27 -8.33 16.19
C GLU A 19 25.33 -7.40 15.42
N GLU A 20 25.61 -7.15 14.14
CA GLU A 20 24.71 -6.41 13.28
C GLU A 20 23.48 -7.29 12.99
N GLU A 21 22.40 -7.10 13.77
CA GLU A 21 21.11 -7.69 13.48
C GLU A 21 20.61 -7.17 12.14
N THR A 22 20.51 -8.06 11.16
CA THR A 22 19.88 -7.75 9.88
C THR A 22 18.36 -7.82 10.04
N THR A 23 17.72 -6.67 10.16
CA THR A 23 16.26 -6.59 10.12
C THR A 23 15.79 -6.75 8.68
N ILE A 24 15.03 -7.81 8.39
CA ILE A 24 14.37 -7.98 7.09
C ILE A 24 13.16 -7.04 7.05
N ILE A 25 13.23 -6.01 6.21
CA ILE A 25 12.15 -5.03 6.04
C ILE A 25 11.16 -5.54 4.99
N ASP A 26 9.88 -5.61 5.36
CA ASP A 26 8.80 -5.88 4.40
C ASP A 26 8.42 -4.60 3.65
N SER A 27 9.00 -4.44 2.46
CA SER A 27 8.77 -3.27 1.62
C SER A 27 7.36 -3.16 1.02
N SER A 28 6.46 -4.13 1.27
CA SER A 28 5.06 -4.09 0.82
C SER A 28 4.13 -3.33 1.78
N MET A 29 4.60 -3.07 3.00
CA MET A 29 3.90 -2.31 4.03
C MET A 29 4.56 -0.93 4.24
N PRO A 30 3.81 0.09 4.71
CA PRO A 30 4.39 1.38 5.08
C PRO A 30 5.50 1.25 6.11
N GLN A 31 6.59 1.98 5.91
CA GLN A 31 7.67 2.11 6.89
C GLN A 31 7.50 3.40 7.73
N GLY A 32 7.43 3.24 9.04
CA GLY A 32 7.21 4.36 9.95
C GLY A 32 5.79 4.92 9.91
N THR A 33 5.65 6.23 9.97
CA THR A 33 4.35 6.92 9.95
C THR A 33 3.78 7.00 8.53
N PHE A 34 2.53 6.57 8.36
CA PHE A 34 1.74 6.81 7.15
C PHE A 34 1.02 8.16 7.23
N SER A 35 1.24 9.02 6.25
CA SER A 35 0.62 10.35 6.14
C SER A 35 -0.36 10.37 4.98
N VAL A 36 -1.64 10.52 5.29
CA VAL A 36 -2.72 10.59 4.29
C VAL A 36 -2.63 11.91 3.53
N SER A 37 -2.75 11.82 2.20
CA SER A 37 -2.76 12.95 1.27
C SER A 37 -4.11 13.16 0.58
N ALA A 38 -4.90 12.11 0.44
CA ALA A 38 -6.24 12.16 -0.14
C ALA A 38 -7.06 10.97 0.40
N MET A 39 -8.37 11.11 0.51
CA MET A 39 -9.25 10.02 0.96
C MET A 39 -10.60 10.00 0.24
N GLY A 40 -11.26 8.85 0.29
CA GLY A 40 -12.56 8.62 -0.33
C GLY A 40 -13.39 7.59 0.41
N THR A 41 -14.71 7.66 0.26
CA THR A 41 -15.64 6.64 0.78
C THR A 41 -16.15 5.80 -0.39
N ILE A 42 -16.16 4.48 -0.19
CA ILE A 42 -16.64 3.55 -1.21
C ILE A 42 -18.15 3.68 -1.37
N VAL A 43 -18.56 3.90 -2.62
CA VAL A 43 -19.93 3.80 -3.10
C VAL A 43 -20.11 2.42 -3.73
N GLU A 44 -21.00 1.63 -3.13
CA GLU A 44 -21.34 0.27 -3.58
C GLU A 44 -21.96 0.26 -4.99
N GLN A 45 -21.69 -0.81 -5.75
CA GLN A 45 -22.38 -1.13 -6.99
C GLN A 45 -22.73 -2.62 -7.07
N ASN A 46 -23.89 -2.94 -7.69
CA ASN A 46 -24.37 -4.31 -7.93
C ASN A 46 -24.58 -5.18 -6.68
N ASP A 47 -25.01 -4.58 -5.56
CA ASP A 47 -25.37 -5.29 -4.32
C ASP A 47 -24.24 -6.20 -3.78
N THR A 48 -22.99 -5.77 -3.96
CA THR A 48 -21.77 -6.51 -3.60
C THR A 48 -21.37 -6.31 -2.14
N GLY A 49 -22.05 -5.43 -1.41
CA GLY A 49 -21.73 -5.05 -0.04
C GLY A 49 -20.40 -4.31 0.09
N SER A 50 -19.85 -3.75 -1.00
CA SER A 50 -18.62 -2.98 -0.96
C SER A 50 -18.81 -1.66 -0.20
N ALA A 51 -18.06 -1.49 0.89
CA ALA A 51 -18.11 -0.29 1.73
C ALA A 51 -16.76 -0.05 2.42
N GLY A 52 -16.60 1.14 3.00
CA GLY A 52 -15.44 1.52 3.80
C GLY A 52 -14.72 2.74 3.24
N THR A 53 -13.55 3.02 3.82
CA THR A 53 -12.72 4.19 3.52
C THR A 53 -11.47 3.77 2.76
N VAL A 54 -11.09 4.55 1.76
CA VAL A 54 -9.82 4.42 1.05
C VAL A 54 -8.99 5.67 1.23
N GLU A 55 -7.69 5.49 1.44
CA GLU A 55 -6.74 6.57 1.68
C GLU A 55 -5.54 6.41 0.75
N VAL A 56 -5.06 7.52 0.19
CA VAL A 56 -3.78 7.56 -0.52
C VAL A 56 -2.82 8.41 0.30
N GLY A 57 -1.62 7.90 0.53
CA GLY A 57 -0.64 8.58 1.37
C GLY A 57 0.79 8.11 1.12
N THR A 58 1.71 8.69 1.88
CA THR A 58 3.12 8.32 1.86
C THR A 58 3.60 7.92 3.24
N ASP A 59 4.51 6.96 3.30
CA ASP A 59 5.20 6.59 4.52
C ASP A 59 6.39 7.52 4.84
N SER A 60 7.14 7.21 5.89
CA SER A 60 8.30 8.02 6.31
C SER A 60 9.50 7.94 5.37
N GLU A 61 9.51 6.96 4.45
CA GLU A 61 10.52 6.82 3.41
C GLU A 61 10.10 7.49 2.09
N GLY A 62 8.90 8.08 2.04
CA GLY A 62 8.35 8.69 0.84
C GLY A 62 7.75 7.70 -0.16
N THR A 63 7.52 6.45 0.26
CA THR A 63 6.83 5.44 -0.54
C THR A 63 5.33 5.70 -0.53
N SER A 64 4.70 5.74 -1.70
CA SER A 64 3.26 5.93 -1.83
C SER A 64 2.50 4.61 -1.66
N PHE A 65 1.36 4.68 -0.98
CA PHE A 65 0.44 3.56 -0.82
C PHE A 65 -1.01 4.02 -1.04
N LEU A 66 -1.80 3.10 -1.58
CA LEU A 66 -3.25 3.07 -1.40
C LEU A 66 -3.52 2.19 -0.18
N LYS A 67 -4.34 2.67 0.74
CA LYS A 67 -4.78 1.96 1.94
C LYS A 67 -6.30 1.81 1.88
N PHE A 68 -6.78 0.61 2.13
CA PHE A 68 -8.16 0.39 2.55
C PHE A 68 -8.15 0.37 4.07
N ASP A 69 -9.05 1.09 4.72
CA ASP A 69 -9.06 1.20 6.18
C ASP A 69 -9.71 -0.04 6.83
N ASP A 70 -9.65 -0.10 8.16
CA ASP A 70 -10.19 -1.21 8.96
C ASP A 70 -11.69 -1.47 8.72
N ASP A 71 -12.43 -0.46 8.26
CA ASP A 71 -13.85 -0.52 7.95
C ASP A 71 -14.17 -1.12 6.57
N PHE A 72 -13.16 -1.48 5.78
CA PHE A 72 -13.35 -2.02 4.44
C PHE A 72 -14.07 -3.37 4.47
N MET A 73 -15.14 -3.48 3.68
CA MET A 73 -15.92 -4.70 3.53
C MET A 73 -16.31 -4.91 2.07
N THR A 74 -16.36 -6.18 1.63
CA THR A 74 -16.98 -6.56 0.35
C THR A 74 -17.37 -8.04 0.34
N ASN A 75 -18.32 -8.43 -0.52
CA ASN A 75 -18.68 -9.83 -0.72
C ASN A 75 -17.75 -10.51 -1.73
N LEU A 76 -16.81 -11.30 -1.24
CA LEU A 76 -15.87 -12.07 -2.07
C LEU A 76 -16.43 -13.42 -2.56
N GLY A 77 -17.73 -13.69 -2.36
CA GLY A 77 -18.36 -14.96 -2.72
C GLY A 77 -18.35 -15.28 -4.21
N THR A 78 -18.23 -14.27 -5.08
CA THR A 78 -18.18 -14.45 -6.55
C THR A 78 -16.75 -14.42 -7.12
N GLY A 79 -15.73 -14.18 -6.28
CA GLY A 79 -14.32 -14.18 -6.69
C GLY A 79 -13.49 -13.08 -6.03
N THR A 80 -12.30 -12.87 -6.58
CA THR A 80 -11.39 -11.79 -6.15
C THR A 80 -11.84 -10.44 -6.69
N VAL A 81 -11.66 -9.40 -5.89
CA VAL A 81 -11.90 -8.01 -6.32
C VAL A 81 -10.57 -7.40 -6.71
N THR A 82 -10.46 -6.98 -7.96
CA THR A 82 -9.30 -6.27 -8.48
C THR A 82 -9.46 -4.78 -8.21
N VAL A 83 -8.38 -4.17 -7.72
CA VAL A 83 -8.33 -2.73 -7.39
C VAL A 83 -7.58 -2.00 -8.48
N PHE A 84 -8.18 -0.90 -8.92
CA PHE A 84 -7.63 -0.03 -9.95
C PHE A 84 -7.65 1.43 -9.49
N LEU A 85 -6.72 2.22 -9.99
CA LEU A 85 -6.80 3.68 -9.95
C LEU A 85 -7.21 4.20 -11.33
N SER A 86 -8.13 5.17 -11.38
CA SER A 86 -8.71 5.77 -12.58
C SER A 86 -8.63 7.30 -12.55
N THR A 87 -8.52 7.92 -13.72
CA THR A 87 -8.65 9.39 -13.90
C THR A 87 -10.05 9.80 -14.37
N THR A 88 -10.97 8.84 -14.48
CA THR A 88 -12.34 9.07 -14.95
C THR A 88 -13.33 8.41 -14.00
N SER A 89 -14.40 9.16 -13.69
CA SER A 89 -15.57 8.71 -12.92
C SER A 89 -16.66 8.08 -13.79
N ASP A 90 -16.64 8.35 -15.10
CA ASP A 90 -17.72 8.01 -16.03
C ASP A 90 -17.55 6.60 -16.62
N ASP A 91 -18.54 5.76 -16.36
CA ASP A 91 -18.78 4.44 -16.96
C ASP A 91 -17.55 3.51 -17.01
N LEU A 92 -17.06 3.18 -15.80
CA LEU A 92 -16.01 2.21 -15.51
C LEU A 92 -16.14 0.88 -16.29
N LYS A 93 -17.35 0.51 -16.74
CA LYS A 93 -17.58 -0.67 -17.59
C LYS A 93 -16.80 -0.63 -18.90
N GLU A 94 -16.63 0.54 -19.53
CA GLU A 94 -15.85 0.66 -20.76
C GLU A 94 -14.34 0.63 -20.49
N VAL A 95 -13.93 1.15 -19.33
CA VAL A 95 -12.53 1.20 -18.90
C VAL A 95 -11.97 -0.20 -18.59
N PHE A 96 -12.81 -1.14 -18.10
CA PHE A 96 -12.40 -2.51 -17.75
C PHE A 96 -12.55 -3.55 -18.87
N SER A 97 -12.81 -3.16 -20.12
CA SER A 97 -12.70 -4.09 -21.25
C SER A 97 -11.23 -4.45 -21.48
N PRO A 98 -10.75 -5.64 -21.06
CA PRO A 98 -9.33 -5.95 -21.11
C PRO A 98 -8.88 -6.05 -22.58
N GLY A 99 -7.89 -5.26 -22.99
CA GLY A 99 -7.26 -5.35 -24.32
C GLY A 99 -7.26 -4.08 -25.16
N THR A 100 -7.85 -2.97 -24.69
CA THR A 100 -7.92 -1.71 -25.45
C THR A 100 -6.74 -0.76 -25.22
N GLY A 101 -5.83 -1.06 -24.29
CA GLY A 101 -4.65 -0.22 -24.04
C GLY A 101 -4.96 1.11 -23.33
N ASN A 102 -6.02 1.15 -22.51
CA ASN A 102 -6.43 2.37 -21.82
C ASN A 102 -5.37 2.84 -20.80
N THR A 103 -4.83 4.05 -20.98
CA THR A 103 -3.83 4.69 -20.10
C THR A 103 -4.44 5.48 -18.94
N GLU A 104 -5.78 5.52 -18.86
CA GLU A 104 -6.55 6.23 -17.83
C GLU A 104 -6.76 5.37 -16.58
N VAL A 105 -6.42 4.08 -16.65
CA VAL A 105 -6.49 3.15 -15.53
C VAL A 105 -5.20 2.37 -15.33
N ILE A 106 -4.86 2.14 -14.06
CA ILE A 106 -3.77 1.27 -13.66
C ILE A 106 -4.24 0.20 -12.68
N LEU A 107 -3.71 -1.01 -12.84
CA LEU A 107 -3.88 -2.09 -11.87
C LEU A 107 -3.05 -1.79 -10.62
N VAL A 108 -3.70 -1.79 -9.47
CA VAL A 108 -3.05 -1.62 -8.16
C VAL A 108 -2.80 -2.98 -7.50
N GLY A 109 -3.81 -3.84 -7.50
CA GLY A 109 -3.71 -5.12 -6.82
C GLY A 109 -5.04 -5.88 -6.79
N VAL A 110 -5.11 -6.86 -5.89
CA VAL A 110 -6.31 -7.65 -5.64
C VAL A 110 -6.60 -7.67 -4.15
N VAL A 111 -7.87 -7.49 -3.82
CA VAL A 111 -8.43 -7.68 -2.48
C VAL A 111 -8.80 -9.15 -2.33
N SER A 112 -8.28 -9.76 -1.27
CA SER A 112 -8.54 -11.16 -0.92
C SER A 112 -9.26 -11.32 0.42
N GLN A 113 -9.42 -10.25 1.20
CA GLN A 113 -10.07 -10.23 2.49
C GLN A 113 -10.71 -8.86 2.81
N ASN A 114 -11.54 -8.81 3.84
CA ASN A 114 -12.05 -7.56 4.42
C ASN A 114 -11.06 -6.98 5.43
N GLY A 115 -11.22 -5.71 5.79
CA GLY A 115 -10.36 -4.96 6.70
C GLY A 115 -9.14 -4.34 6.02
N GLU A 116 -8.24 -3.80 6.86
CA GLU A 116 -7.11 -2.98 6.42
C GLU A 116 -6.18 -3.71 5.47
N GLN A 117 -5.87 -3.05 4.35
CA GLN A 117 -4.95 -3.53 3.32
C GLN A 117 -4.16 -2.37 2.73
N TYR A 118 -2.86 -2.59 2.50
CA TYR A 118 -1.99 -1.65 1.82
C TYR A 118 -1.59 -2.17 0.44
N PHE A 119 -1.57 -1.26 -0.52
CA PHE A 119 -1.09 -1.49 -1.87
C PHE A 119 -0.02 -0.45 -2.19
N LYS A 120 1.22 -0.92 -2.34
CA LYS A 120 2.33 -0.08 -2.75
C LYS A 120 2.08 0.48 -4.15
N LEU A 121 2.20 1.79 -4.30
CA LEU A 121 2.06 2.48 -5.57
C LEU A 121 3.44 2.81 -6.15
N ALA A 122 3.55 2.78 -7.48
CA ALA A 122 4.71 3.35 -8.15
C ALA A 122 4.73 4.88 -7.92
N SER A 123 5.91 5.45 -7.69
CA SER A 123 6.12 6.80 -7.12
C SER A 123 5.60 7.99 -7.94
N SER A 124 5.05 7.78 -9.15
CA SER A 124 4.48 8.82 -10.02
C SER A 124 2.95 8.74 -10.18
N VAL A 125 2.29 7.88 -9.40
CA VAL A 125 0.90 7.51 -9.61
C VAL A 125 -0.08 8.34 -8.78
N ALA A 126 0.21 8.53 -7.49
CA ALA A 126 -0.79 9.00 -6.52
C ALA A 126 -1.47 10.34 -6.85
N SER A 127 -0.77 11.26 -7.53
CA SER A 127 -1.31 12.59 -7.84
C SER A 127 -2.09 12.69 -9.15
N LYS A 128 -2.09 11.63 -9.98
CA LYS A 128 -2.73 11.66 -11.31
C LYS A 128 -4.16 11.09 -11.28
N TYR A 129 -4.44 10.16 -10.37
CA TYR A 129 -5.70 9.41 -10.32
C TYR A 129 -6.54 9.89 -9.13
N ASP A 130 -7.80 10.15 -9.40
CA ASP A 130 -8.80 10.70 -8.47
C ASP A 130 -9.89 9.68 -8.12
N ASN A 131 -9.79 8.47 -8.63
CA ASN A 131 -10.77 7.42 -8.42
C ASN A 131 -10.10 6.08 -8.09
N VAL A 132 -10.59 5.39 -7.05
CA VAL A 132 -10.36 3.95 -6.81
C VAL A 132 -11.54 3.17 -7.32
N VAL A 133 -11.27 2.07 -8.01
CA VAL A 133 -12.31 1.21 -8.56
C VAL A 133 -12.12 -0.23 -8.09
N LEU A 134 -13.22 -0.84 -7.68
CA LEU A 134 -13.35 -2.25 -7.33
C LEU A 134 -14.03 -2.97 -8.49
N TRP A 135 -13.37 -3.98 -9.05
CA TRP A 135 -13.89 -4.75 -10.18
C TRP A 135 -13.75 -6.25 -9.97
N CYS A 136 -14.79 -7.02 -10.28
CA CYS A 136 -14.71 -8.48 -10.26
C CYS A 136 -14.52 -9.01 -11.68
N ALA A 137 -13.31 -9.48 -11.97
CA ALA A 137 -12.97 -9.99 -13.31
C ALA A 137 -13.75 -11.27 -13.67
N SER A 138 -14.07 -12.13 -12.70
CA SER A 138 -14.82 -13.37 -12.95
C SER A 138 -16.29 -13.12 -13.33
N ALA A 139 -16.91 -12.12 -12.72
CA ALA A 139 -18.30 -11.76 -12.98
C ALA A 139 -18.46 -10.67 -14.06
N GLY A 140 -17.38 -9.94 -14.39
CA GLY A 140 -17.40 -8.86 -15.38
C GLY A 140 -18.25 -7.67 -14.96
N ILE A 141 -18.31 -7.39 -13.65
CA ILE A 141 -19.12 -6.31 -13.08
C ILE A 141 -18.30 -5.45 -12.10
N PRO A 142 -18.64 -4.16 -11.95
CA PRO A 142 -18.03 -3.32 -10.94
C PRO A 142 -18.62 -3.63 -9.57
N PHE A 143 -17.78 -3.54 -8.54
CA PHE A 143 -18.15 -3.77 -7.15
C PHE A 143 -18.41 -2.47 -6.41
N GLY A 144 -17.75 -1.40 -6.84
CA GLY A 144 -17.88 -0.08 -6.26
C GLY A 144 -16.74 0.81 -6.71
N TYR A 145 -16.81 2.06 -6.30
CA TYR A 145 -15.77 3.04 -6.56
C TYR A 145 -15.68 4.01 -5.39
N ALA A 146 -14.56 4.73 -5.29
CA ALA A 146 -14.39 5.83 -4.36
C ALA A 146 -13.67 6.96 -5.08
N GLU A 147 -14.25 8.16 -5.06
CA GLU A 147 -13.56 9.38 -5.43
C GLU A 147 -12.62 9.77 -4.29
N ILE A 148 -11.36 10.05 -4.60
CA ILE A 148 -10.33 10.40 -3.62
C ILE A 148 -9.97 11.88 -3.80
N GLN A 149 -10.17 12.68 -2.75
CA GLN A 149 -9.95 14.13 -2.76
C GLN A 149 -9.17 14.61 -1.53
#